data_AF-A0A815CWU7-F1
#
_entry.id   AF-A0A815CWU7-F1
#
_cell.length_a   1.000
_cell.length_b   1.000
_cell.length_c   1.000
_cell.angle_alpha   90.00
_cell.angle_beta   90.00
_cell.angle_gamma   90.00
#
_symmetry.space_group_name_H-M   'P 1'
#
loop_
_entity.id
_entity.type
_entity.pdbx_description
1 polymer ?
#
loop_
_entity_poly.entity_id
_entity_poly.type
_entity_poly.pdbx_seq_one_letter_code
_entity_poly.pdbx_strand_id
1 'polypeptide(L)'
;MDTISDDEFLYFGSILINLAYHCGSVHRSHFDSIDELRFNTCKDEFTMHSIPSKTLLPMDNDYHELVLPCMPTTFIKIPTTNDNVQSIDNEFCRPLIKTKLPSRLKAIVSGARSALIKSNSSKWYRLKGCGDNTDGFPIKPISNTNTKLTIRGCAFLHTTYRELFMTYYISNLLASHQIECANVPIGWFEYKLEHGNSDNISSDIPIIQDKNLNQWSNIVRCCILMETLGNKRLSDHVLYGLEQLFDLILCNNNNNNNNKSHPINQSNLLSLFPLERLTKSEQNNEQFIPLSTWFASLTDILQSIDYQNSNWLHISSYFSEEIPSDIDENRWKILWKTNIEIINNYLQTHEPLSNLLCLLYKRFGFECGSILGLMHYHRISWGTYTDELGVHCNAHPNNLVIKLSFSTSSFLLAPLDFDMSFTEMSYLPNENNNQSFDEIIKLELSAFRLTLSGDSQASSGVTAWIEMSDDQWTSARWLLRDIMLNEFTRIYNETIQNGSIKSFDSFSNEQNYVLQSLIRLSLIKTMKETG
;
A
#
# COMPACT_ATOMS: atom_id res chain seq x y z
N MET A 1 9.69 -5.56 -25.58
CA MET A 1 8.65 -5.60 -24.52
C MET A 1 7.33 -5.75 -25.25
N ASP A 2 6.61 -6.81 -24.95
CA ASP A 2 5.23 -6.97 -25.41
C ASP A 2 4.40 -5.74 -25.01
N THR A 3 3.37 -5.42 -25.79
CA THR A 3 2.49 -4.29 -25.49
C THR A 3 1.81 -4.54 -24.14
N ILE A 4 2.19 -3.77 -23.12
CA ILE A 4 1.52 -3.74 -21.81
C ILE A 4 0.08 -3.29 -22.04
N SER A 5 -0.90 -4.03 -21.52
CA SER A 5 -2.30 -3.66 -21.68
C SER A 5 -2.61 -2.40 -20.87
N ASP A 6 -3.61 -1.64 -21.29
CA ASP A 6 -4.05 -0.46 -20.55
C ASP A 6 -4.51 -0.83 -19.13
N ASP A 7 -5.16 -1.99 -18.98
CA ASP A 7 -5.52 -2.55 -17.68
C ASP A 7 -4.27 -2.81 -16.81
N GLU A 8 -3.19 -3.39 -17.34
CA GLU A 8 -1.97 -3.57 -16.54
C GLU A 8 -1.40 -2.22 -16.06
N PHE A 9 -1.35 -1.21 -16.91
CA PHE A 9 -0.89 0.12 -16.53
C PHE A 9 -1.75 0.76 -15.44
N LEU A 10 -3.07 0.52 -15.43
CA LEU A 10 -3.94 1.01 -14.36
C LEU A 10 -3.49 0.47 -13.00
N TYR A 11 -3.10 -0.80 -12.90
CA TYR A 11 -2.78 -1.45 -11.63
C TYR A 11 -1.32 -1.31 -11.19
N PHE A 12 -0.41 -1.08 -12.13
CA PHE A 12 1.02 -0.95 -11.86
C PHE A 12 1.52 0.52 -11.87
N GLY A 13 0.81 1.43 -12.54
CA GLY A 13 1.16 2.86 -12.67
C GLY A 13 1.55 3.24 -14.11
N SER A 14 1.70 4.54 -14.38
CA SER A 14 1.97 5.05 -15.74
C SER A 14 3.28 5.83 -15.90
N ILE A 15 3.94 6.22 -14.80
CA ILE A 15 5.14 7.06 -14.84
C ILE A 15 6.36 6.20 -15.13
N LEU A 16 6.93 6.35 -16.32
CA LEU A 16 8.12 5.62 -16.75
C LEU A 16 9.42 6.25 -16.25
N ILE A 17 10.37 5.40 -15.89
CA ILE A 17 11.75 5.74 -15.50
C ILE A 17 12.76 4.85 -16.21
N ASN A 18 14.02 5.29 -16.24
CA ASN A 18 15.13 4.49 -16.77
C ASN A 18 15.79 3.68 -15.65
N LEU A 19 16.24 2.48 -15.99
CA LEU A 19 17.11 1.67 -15.15
C LEU A 19 18.49 1.51 -15.81
N ALA A 20 19.53 1.51 -14.99
CA ALA A 20 20.92 1.23 -15.35
C ALA A 20 21.40 -0.03 -14.66
N TYR A 21 22.46 -0.65 -15.19
CA TYR A 21 23.22 -1.63 -14.44
C TYR A 21 24.08 -0.96 -13.38
N HIS A 22 24.30 -1.67 -12.27
CA HIS A 22 25.24 -1.29 -11.23
C HIS A 22 26.13 -2.49 -10.89
N CYS A 23 27.36 -2.21 -10.43
CA CYS A 23 28.29 -3.22 -9.94
C CYS A 23 27.80 -3.84 -8.62
N GLY A 24 28.00 -5.15 -8.46
CA GLY A 24 27.51 -5.85 -7.27
C GLY A 24 27.27 -7.33 -7.49
N SER A 25 26.57 -7.93 -6.55
CA SER A 25 26.15 -9.33 -6.60
C SER A 25 24.64 -9.45 -6.59
N VAL A 26 24.15 -10.46 -7.29
CA VAL A 26 22.74 -10.86 -7.29
C VAL A 26 22.64 -12.11 -6.45
N HIS A 27 21.68 -12.11 -5.53
CA HIS A 27 21.41 -13.22 -4.62
C HIS A 27 19.97 -13.65 -4.76
N ARG A 28 19.72 -14.95 -4.66
CA ARG A 28 18.38 -15.53 -4.64
C ARG A 28 18.01 -15.88 -3.21
N SER A 29 16.77 -15.59 -2.82
CA SER A 29 16.24 -16.07 -1.55
C SER A 29 15.80 -17.51 -1.68
N HIS A 30 16.19 -18.35 -0.72
CA HIS A 30 15.75 -19.74 -0.63
C HIS A 30 15.13 -20.01 0.73
N PHE A 31 13.87 -20.45 0.71
CA PHE A 31 13.09 -20.78 1.89
C PHE A 31 12.56 -22.21 1.69
N ASP A 32 13.23 -23.19 2.30
CA ASP A 32 12.83 -24.61 2.22
C ASP A 32 11.62 -24.93 3.08
N SER A 33 11.46 -24.20 4.18
CA SER A 33 10.40 -24.39 5.15
C SER A 33 10.19 -23.11 5.95
N ILE A 34 8.98 -22.99 6.52
CA ILE A 34 8.72 -22.07 7.62
C ILE A 34 9.32 -22.70 8.86
N ASP A 35 10.64 -22.62 8.99
CA ASP A 35 11.29 -23.04 10.21
C ASP A 35 11.33 -21.86 11.18
N GLU A 36 10.38 -21.83 12.12
CA GLU A 36 10.34 -20.84 13.20
C GLU A 36 11.64 -20.83 14.03
N LEU A 37 12.46 -21.90 13.98
CA LEU A 37 13.79 -21.90 14.61
C LEU A 37 14.70 -20.80 14.04
N ARG A 38 14.46 -20.30 12.82
CA ARG A 38 15.19 -19.16 12.25
C ARG A 38 15.00 -17.86 13.06
N PHE A 39 13.95 -17.74 13.87
CA PHE A 39 13.80 -16.64 14.82
C PHE A 39 14.69 -16.79 16.06
N ASN A 40 15.13 -18.01 16.37
CA ASN A 40 15.86 -18.37 17.60
C ASN A 40 17.37 -18.57 17.40
N THR A 41 17.84 -18.89 16.19
CA THR A 41 19.24 -19.27 15.92
C THR A 41 20.29 -18.19 16.21
N CYS A 42 19.91 -16.94 16.45
CA CYS A 42 20.86 -15.86 16.76
C CYS A 42 20.99 -15.53 18.27
N LYS A 43 20.30 -16.23 19.18
CA LYS A 43 20.47 -15.96 20.62
C LYS A 43 21.86 -16.40 21.15
N ASP A 44 22.46 -17.44 20.57
CA ASP A 44 23.67 -18.06 21.12
C ASP A 44 24.96 -17.80 20.31
N GLU A 45 24.88 -17.52 19.00
CA GLU A 45 26.09 -17.36 18.15
C GLU A 45 26.48 -15.90 17.85
N PHE A 46 25.64 -14.92 18.19
CA PHE A 46 25.97 -13.50 18.10
C PHE A 46 26.05 -12.88 19.49
N THR A 47 27.21 -12.98 20.12
CA THR A 47 27.66 -12.00 21.12
C THR A 47 27.62 -10.60 20.49
N MET A 48 26.50 -9.87 20.64
CA MET A 48 26.28 -8.40 20.64
C MET A 48 27.29 -7.44 19.97
N HIS A 49 28.06 -7.83 18.95
CA HIS A 49 29.19 -7.03 18.45
C HIS A 49 29.11 -6.66 16.96
N SER A 50 28.03 -6.96 16.25
CA SER A 50 27.97 -6.58 14.82
C SER A 50 26.61 -6.14 14.28
N ILE A 51 25.57 -6.10 15.10
CA ILE A 51 24.46 -5.17 14.85
C ILE A 51 24.59 -4.19 15.99
N PRO A 52 25.13 -2.99 15.75
CA PRO A 52 25.34 -2.08 16.84
C PRO A 52 23.96 -1.83 17.46
N SER A 53 23.81 -2.23 18.72
CA SER A 53 22.67 -1.86 19.56
C SER A 53 22.49 -0.33 19.62
N LYS A 54 23.48 0.40 19.12
CA LYS A 54 23.42 1.80 18.75
C LYS A 54 23.22 1.95 17.25
N THR A 55 22.11 2.56 16.87
CA THR A 55 21.76 3.06 15.54
C THR A 55 22.76 4.08 14.96
N LEU A 56 23.85 4.38 15.68
CA LEU A 56 24.79 5.47 15.43
C LEU A 56 26.17 4.87 15.13
N LEU A 57 26.63 5.05 13.89
CA LEU A 57 28.01 4.77 13.52
C LEU A 57 28.81 6.08 13.55
N PRO A 58 29.79 6.24 14.47
CA PRO A 58 30.61 7.44 14.53
C PRO A 58 31.46 7.58 13.27
N MET A 59 31.64 8.81 12.78
CA MET A 59 32.54 9.09 11.66
C MET A 59 33.99 9.29 12.14
N ASP A 60 34.94 8.72 11.40
CA ASP A 60 36.39 8.81 11.69
C ASP A 60 36.94 10.25 11.66
N ASN A 61 36.17 11.23 11.17
CA ASN A 61 36.44 12.65 11.29
C ASN A 61 35.11 13.45 11.42
N ASP A 62 34.84 13.96 12.63
CA ASP A 62 33.86 15.01 13.01
C ASP A 62 32.32 14.76 12.98
N TYR A 63 31.70 15.04 14.15
CA TYR A 63 30.32 15.45 14.54
C TYR A 63 29.06 14.86 13.87
N HIS A 64 29.17 14.02 12.84
CA HIS A 64 28.03 13.48 12.14
C HIS A 64 27.77 12.02 12.53
N GLU A 65 26.50 11.70 12.76
CA GLU A 65 26.03 10.36 13.10
C GLU A 65 25.17 9.83 11.96
N LEU A 66 25.54 8.68 11.39
CA LEU A 66 24.66 8.01 10.44
C LEU A 66 23.62 7.19 11.20
N VAL A 67 22.35 7.41 10.87
CA VAL A 67 21.21 6.70 11.46
C VAL A 67 20.60 5.74 10.42
N LEU A 68 20.46 4.48 10.82
CA LEU A 68 19.83 3.41 10.04
C LEU A 68 18.51 3.00 10.70
N PRO A 69 17.54 2.41 9.97
CA PRO A 69 16.37 1.82 10.60
C PRO A 69 16.76 0.73 11.60
N CYS A 70 16.25 0.77 12.82
CA CYS A 70 16.60 -0.18 13.89
C CYS A 70 15.34 -0.77 14.52
N MET A 71 14.87 -1.88 13.96
CA MET A 71 13.71 -2.59 14.49
C MET A 71 14.06 -3.32 15.80
N PRO A 72 13.14 -3.35 16.78
CA PRO A 72 13.33 -4.01 18.08
C PRO A 72 13.19 -5.53 17.93
N THR A 73 14.08 -6.16 17.16
CA THR A 73 13.92 -7.54 16.72
C THR A 73 15.23 -8.30 16.62
N THR A 74 15.19 -9.62 16.75
CA THR A 74 16.33 -10.48 16.41
C THR A 74 16.65 -10.38 14.91
N PHE A 75 17.92 -10.50 14.56
CA PHE A 75 18.33 -10.51 13.15
C PHE A 75 17.98 -11.83 12.47
N ILE A 76 17.33 -11.72 11.31
CA ILE A 76 17.02 -12.87 10.45
C ILE A 76 18.14 -13.02 9.44
N LYS A 77 18.76 -14.19 9.36
CA LYS A 77 19.73 -14.52 8.32
C LYS A 77 19.05 -15.36 7.24
N ILE A 78 19.15 -14.93 5.98
CA ILE A 78 18.71 -15.74 4.83
C ILE A 78 19.91 -16.55 4.33
N PRO A 79 19.78 -17.89 4.19
CA PRO A 79 20.83 -18.68 3.56
C PRO A 79 20.97 -18.29 2.09
N THR A 80 22.19 -17.99 1.68
CA THR A 80 22.54 -17.77 0.27
C THR A 80 22.79 -19.12 -0.37
N THR A 81 22.00 -19.49 -1.37
CA THR A 81 22.36 -20.63 -2.22
C THR A 81 23.35 -20.16 -3.27
N ASN A 82 24.46 -20.89 -3.42
CA ASN A 82 25.39 -20.70 -4.53
C ASN A 82 24.86 -21.31 -5.85
N ASP A 83 23.65 -21.87 -5.83
CA ASP A 83 23.03 -22.49 -7.00
C ASP A 83 22.87 -21.46 -8.11
N ASN A 84 23.31 -21.85 -9.30
CA ASN A 84 23.43 -20.99 -10.47
C ASN A 84 22.19 -20.10 -10.66
N VAL A 85 22.43 -18.80 -10.88
CA VAL A 85 21.48 -17.70 -11.19
C VAL A 85 20.52 -17.99 -12.37
N GLN A 86 20.60 -19.16 -12.99
CA GLN A 86 19.93 -19.57 -14.23
C GLN A 86 18.39 -19.55 -14.18
N SER A 87 17.74 -19.38 -13.03
CA SER A 87 16.28 -19.31 -12.93
C SER A 87 15.71 -17.90 -12.79
N ILE A 88 16.55 -16.86 -12.75
CA ILE A 88 16.08 -15.48 -12.69
C ILE A 88 16.09 -14.93 -14.12
N ASP A 89 15.05 -14.19 -14.49
CA ASP A 89 14.97 -13.53 -15.81
C ASP A 89 16.25 -12.74 -16.09
N ASN A 90 16.75 -12.83 -17.33
CA ASN A 90 18.08 -12.33 -17.74
C ASN A 90 18.31 -10.85 -17.40
N GLU A 91 17.23 -10.06 -17.34
CA GLU A 91 17.23 -8.65 -16.97
C GLU A 91 17.77 -8.40 -15.55
N PHE A 92 17.67 -9.39 -14.66
CA PHE A 92 18.06 -9.28 -13.25
C PHE A 92 19.36 -10.03 -12.91
N CYS A 93 20.12 -10.50 -13.91
CA CYS A 93 21.43 -11.12 -13.68
C CYS A 93 22.50 -10.12 -13.19
N ARG A 94 22.18 -8.83 -13.15
CA ARG A 94 23.03 -7.77 -12.59
C ARG A 94 22.18 -6.82 -11.75
N PRO A 95 22.74 -6.20 -10.70
CA PRO A 95 22.07 -5.15 -9.95
C PRO A 95 21.56 -4.03 -10.86
N LEU A 96 20.34 -3.56 -10.57
CA LEU A 96 19.68 -2.48 -11.30
C LEU A 96 19.47 -1.27 -10.41
N ILE A 97 19.68 -0.07 -10.94
CA ILE A 97 19.47 1.20 -10.24
C ILE A 97 18.71 2.19 -11.12
N LYS A 98 17.86 3.03 -10.53
CA LYS A 98 17.19 4.15 -11.21
C LYS A 98 18.22 5.16 -11.70
N THR A 99 18.05 5.61 -12.93
CA THR A 99 18.94 6.59 -13.54
C THR A 99 18.20 7.66 -14.33
N LYS A 100 18.81 8.84 -14.45
CA LYS A 100 18.36 9.88 -15.39
C LYS A 100 18.86 9.63 -16.81
N LEU A 101 19.90 8.81 -16.97
CA LEU A 101 20.47 8.51 -18.27
C LEU A 101 19.45 7.74 -19.12
N PRO A 102 19.35 8.04 -20.44
CA PRO A 102 18.55 7.23 -21.34
C PRO A 102 18.98 5.76 -21.28
N SER A 103 18.01 4.87 -21.14
CA SER A 103 18.22 3.42 -21.13
C SER A 103 17.11 2.73 -21.91
N ARG A 104 17.44 1.63 -22.58
CA ARG A 104 16.42 0.72 -23.13
C ARG A 104 15.62 -0.01 -22.04
N LEU A 105 16.18 -0.14 -20.84
CA LEU A 105 15.51 -0.77 -19.71
C LEU A 105 14.64 0.29 -19.02
N LYS A 106 13.32 0.14 -19.18
CA LYS A 106 12.32 1.02 -18.58
C LYS A 106 11.64 0.31 -17.43
N ALA A 107 11.22 1.09 -16.45
CA ALA A 107 10.39 0.66 -15.34
C ALA A 107 9.31 1.70 -15.05
N ILE A 108 8.34 1.35 -14.22
CA ILE A 108 7.31 2.24 -13.70
C ILE A 108 7.71 2.66 -12.28
N VAL A 109 7.45 3.91 -11.91
CA VAL A 109 7.69 4.39 -10.54
C VAL A 109 6.77 3.68 -9.55
N SER A 110 7.33 3.26 -8.41
CA SER A 110 6.57 2.76 -7.29
C SER A 110 7.08 3.38 -5.99
N GLY A 111 6.65 4.61 -5.76
CA GLY A 111 7.20 5.48 -4.73
C GLY A 111 8.65 5.88 -5.01
N ALA A 112 9.20 6.70 -4.10
CA ALA A 112 10.50 7.34 -4.29
C ALA A 112 11.64 6.36 -4.56
N ARG A 113 11.76 5.29 -3.74
CA ARG A 113 12.89 4.34 -3.77
C ARG A 113 12.62 3.00 -4.48
N SER A 114 11.46 2.84 -5.11
CA SER A 114 11.11 1.56 -5.77
C SER A 114 10.66 1.72 -7.21
N ALA A 115 10.83 0.66 -7.99
CA ALA A 115 10.49 0.59 -9.41
C ALA A 115 9.80 -0.73 -9.72
N LEU A 116 8.96 -0.74 -10.75
CA LEU A 116 8.30 -1.93 -11.27
C LEU A 116 8.71 -2.19 -12.70
N ILE A 117 9.07 -3.42 -13.01
CA ILE A 117 9.54 -3.81 -14.32
C ILE A 117 8.79 -5.04 -14.76
N LYS A 118 8.19 -4.96 -15.95
CA LYS A 118 7.64 -6.13 -16.64
C LYS A 118 8.78 -6.83 -17.36
N SER A 119 9.03 -8.09 -17.01
CA SER A 119 10.07 -8.87 -17.66
C SER A 119 9.57 -9.45 -18.99
N ASN A 120 10.48 -10.06 -19.75
CA ASN A 120 10.15 -10.79 -20.97
C ASN A 120 9.24 -12.01 -20.73
N SER A 121 9.16 -12.53 -19.49
CA SER A 121 8.21 -13.60 -19.14
C SER A 121 6.79 -13.08 -18.88
N SER A 122 6.52 -11.79 -19.15
CA SER A 122 5.27 -11.08 -18.86
C SER A 122 4.92 -10.97 -17.38
N LYS A 123 5.84 -11.34 -16.48
CA LYS A 123 5.70 -11.15 -15.04
C LYS A 123 6.14 -9.76 -14.63
N TRP A 124 5.52 -9.25 -13.56
CA TRP A 124 5.87 -7.97 -12.96
C TRP A 124 6.78 -8.17 -11.76
N TYR A 125 7.87 -7.40 -11.72
CA TYR A 125 8.84 -7.42 -10.64
C TYR A 125 8.94 -6.04 -9.99
N ARG A 126 9.10 -6.05 -8.66
CA ARG A 126 9.32 -4.89 -7.82
C ARG A 126 10.78 -4.87 -7.37
N LEU A 127 11.41 -3.73 -7.59
CA LEU A 127 12.76 -3.39 -7.13
C LEU A 127 12.64 -2.37 -6.00
N LYS A 128 12.78 -2.77 -4.73
CA LYS A 128 12.67 -1.88 -3.56
C LYS A 128 14.05 -1.53 -3.02
N GLY A 129 14.42 -0.25 -3.05
CA GLY A 129 15.78 0.20 -2.75
C GLY A 129 16.68 0.28 -3.99
N CYS A 130 16.11 0.59 -5.15
CA CYS A 130 16.84 0.73 -6.42
C CYS A 130 17.27 2.18 -6.72
N GLY A 131 17.43 3.03 -5.71
CA GLY A 131 17.82 4.44 -5.85
C GLY A 131 16.63 5.39 -6.00
N ASP A 132 16.91 6.69 -5.85
CA ASP A 132 15.93 7.78 -5.90
C ASP A 132 16.08 8.63 -7.18
N ASN A 133 16.46 7.98 -8.30
CA ASN A 133 16.76 8.65 -9.58
C ASN A 133 17.90 9.69 -9.49
N THR A 134 18.89 9.42 -8.63
CA THR A 134 20.06 10.27 -8.37
C THR A 134 21.38 9.65 -8.83
N ASP A 135 21.31 8.59 -9.64
CA ASP A 135 22.49 7.83 -10.12
C ASP A 135 23.39 7.33 -8.96
N GLY A 136 22.77 6.91 -7.85
CA GLY A 136 23.45 6.44 -6.63
C GLY A 136 22.58 6.59 -5.39
N PHE A 137 23.19 6.41 -4.21
CA PHE A 137 22.55 6.48 -2.89
C PHE A 137 22.99 7.74 -2.14
N PRO A 138 22.24 8.86 -2.25
CA PRO A 138 22.64 10.13 -1.67
C PRO A 138 22.51 10.08 -0.15
N ILE A 139 23.37 10.84 0.52
CA ILE A 139 23.35 11.01 1.97
C ILE A 139 22.71 12.34 2.27
N LYS A 140 21.70 12.32 3.14
CA LYS A 140 20.91 13.50 3.47
C LYS A 140 20.79 13.64 4.98
N PRO A 141 20.68 14.88 5.50
CA PRO A 141 20.31 15.08 6.89
C PRO A 141 18.93 14.51 7.19
N ILE A 142 18.76 13.99 8.40
CA ILE A 142 17.48 13.61 8.96
C ILE A 142 16.89 14.87 9.58
N SER A 143 15.81 15.38 9.00
CA SER A 143 15.18 16.64 9.42
C SER A 143 16.10 17.87 9.30
N ASN A 144 15.80 18.94 10.04
CA ASN A 144 16.58 20.19 10.07
C ASN A 144 17.88 20.08 10.88
N THR A 145 18.21 18.91 11.43
CA THR A 145 19.48 18.70 12.15
C THR A 145 20.58 18.29 11.18
N ASN A 146 21.63 19.10 11.08
CA ASN A 146 22.78 18.77 10.22
C ASN A 146 23.67 17.67 10.79
N THR A 147 23.49 17.27 12.05
CA THR A 147 24.36 16.29 12.72
C THR A 147 23.95 14.84 12.44
N LYS A 148 22.67 14.55 12.22
CA LYS A 148 22.19 13.19 11.92
C LYS A 148 21.97 13.01 10.43
N LEU A 149 22.58 11.99 9.83
CA LEU A 149 22.53 11.70 8.39
C LEU A 149 21.87 10.35 8.12
N THR A 150 21.33 10.17 6.93
CA THR A 150 20.78 8.90 6.45
C THR A 150 21.16 8.65 4.98
N ILE A 151 21.30 7.39 4.61
CA ILE A 151 21.49 6.96 3.20
C ILE A 151 20.09 6.77 2.59
N ARG A 152 19.83 7.45 1.47
CA ARG A 152 18.53 7.39 0.78
C ARG A 152 18.58 6.48 -0.45
N GLY A 153 17.41 6.00 -0.85
CA GLY A 153 17.23 5.21 -2.07
C GLY A 153 17.63 3.74 -1.99
N CYS A 154 18.18 3.23 -0.89
CA CYS A 154 18.49 1.80 -0.73
C CYS A 154 17.65 1.13 0.37
N ALA A 155 17.68 -0.21 0.36
CA ALA A 155 17.45 -1.02 1.53
C ALA A 155 18.79 -1.34 2.20
N PHE A 156 18.75 -1.83 3.43
CA PHE A 156 19.94 -2.33 4.13
C PHE A 156 19.85 -3.85 4.26
N LEU A 157 20.97 -4.53 4.51
CA LEU A 157 21.01 -5.99 4.56
C LEU A 157 19.99 -6.56 5.56
N HIS A 158 19.91 -5.99 6.77
CA HIS A 158 18.97 -6.46 7.79
C HIS A 158 17.50 -6.22 7.43
N THR A 159 17.17 -5.06 6.85
CA THR A 159 15.79 -4.79 6.39
C THR A 159 15.44 -5.62 5.17
N THR A 160 16.41 -5.92 4.31
CA THR A 160 16.25 -6.79 3.12
C THR A 160 15.94 -8.22 3.52
N TYR A 161 16.71 -8.77 4.47
CA TYR A 161 16.49 -10.13 4.95
C TYR A 161 15.16 -10.24 5.67
N ARG A 162 14.80 -9.24 6.47
CA ARG A 162 13.50 -9.20 7.12
C ARG A 162 12.36 -9.15 6.12
N GLU A 163 12.36 -8.20 5.19
CA GLU A 163 11.31 -8.05 4.18
C GLU A 163 11.09 -9.35 3.39
N LEU A 164 12.17 -9.95 2.87
CA LEU A 164 12.07 -11.19 2.09
C LEU A 164 11.51 -12.35 2.93
N PHE A 165 12.01 -12.52 4.15
CA PHE A 165 11.57 -13.59 5.04
C PHE A 165 10.14 -13.38 5.54
N MET A 166 9.79 -12.18 6.00
CA MET A 166 8.45 -11.87 6.51
C MET A 166 7.42 -11.91 5.39
N THR A 167 7.76 -11.47 4.17
CA THR A 167 6.90 -11.65 3.00
C THR A 167 6.65 -13.14 2.74
N TYR A 168 7.68 -13.98 2.75
CA TYR A 168 7.51 -15.43 2.59
C TYR A 168 6.63 -16.02 3.70
N TYR A 169 6.94 -15.70 4.96
CA TYR A 169 6.24 -16.22 6.13
C TYR A 169 4.75 -15.86 6.12
N ILE A 170 4.45 -14.57 5.96
CA ILE A 170 3.07 -14.05 5.92
C ILE A 170 2.34 -14.57 4.68
N SER A 171 2.99 -14.66 3.52
CA SER A 171 2.35 -15.20 2.31
C SER A 171 1.92 -16.65 2.47
N ASN A 172 2.72 -17.50 3.11
CA ASN A 172 2.31 -18.88 3.37
C ASN A 172 1.17 -18.95 4.38
N LEU A 173 1.23 -18.12 5.42
CA LEU A 173 0.15 -18.03 6.41
C LEU A 173 -1.18 -17.65 5.73
N LEU A 174 -1.18 -16.58 4.95
CA LEU A 174 -2.37 -16.05 4.29
C LEU A 174 -2.88 -16.96 3.17
N ALA A 175 -1.99 -17.69 2.47
CA ALA A 175 -2.38 -18.63 1.43
C ALA A 175 -3.28 -19.77 1.96
N SER A 176 -3.10 -20.19 3.22
CA SER A 176 -3.99 -21.18 3.86
C SER A 176 -5.45 -20.71 3.99
N HIS A 177 -5.67 -19.40 3.86
CA HIS A 177 -6.96 -18.72 3.87
C HIS A 177 -7.34 -18.16 2.50
N GLN A 178 -6.67 -18.57 1.42
CA GLN A 178 -6.89 -18.07 0.05
C GLN A 178 -6.67 -16.56 -0.11
N ILE A 179 -5.83 -15.97 0.75
CA ILE A 179 -5.39 -14.59 0.65
C ILE A 179 -3.98 -14.59 0.06
N GLU A 180 -3.81 -13.85 -1.03
CA GLU A 180 -2.52 -13.68 -1.69
C GLU A 180 -1.82 -12.43 -1.17
N CYS A 181 -0.53 -12.54 -0.81
CA CYS A 181 0.32 -11.36 -0.66
C CYS A 181 0.62 -10.76 -2.03
N ALA A 182 0.74 -9.44 -2.09
CA ALA A 182 0.98 -8.77 -3.37
C ALA A 182 2.40 -8.95 -3.89
N ASN A 183 3.33 -9.35 -3.03
CA ASN A 183 4.72 -9.59 -3.37
C ASN A 183 5.08 -11.05 -3.07
N VAL A 184 5.86 -11.65 -3.96
CA VAL A 184 6.51 -12.95 -3.76
C VAL A 184 8.02 -12.71 -3.73
N PRO A 185 8.73 -13.14 -2.67
CA PRO A 185 10.15 -12.87 -2.54
C PRO A 185 10.96 -13.69 -3.55
N ILE A 186 11.87 -13.03 -4.26
CA ILE A 186 12.76 -13.66 -5.26
C ILE A 186 14.22 -13.63 -4.79
N GLY A 187 14.68 -12.47 -4.31
CA GLY A 187 16.07 -12.29 -3.92
C GLY A 187 16.44 -10.84 -3.67
N TRP A 188 17.72 -10.51 -3.77
CA TRP A 188 18.21 -9.14 -3.62
C TRP A 188 19.47 -8.88 -4.42
N PHE A 189 19.74 -7.60 -4.64
CA PHE A 189 21.01 -7.10 -5.12
C PHE A 189 21.80 -6.53 -3.96
N GLU A 190 23.11 -6.78 -3.94
CA GLU A 190 24.07 -6.05 -3.11
C GLU A 190 24.91 -5.17 -4.01
N TYR A 191 24.89 -3.87 -3.76
CA TYR A 191 25.70 -2.92 -4.52
C TYR A 191 27.14 -2.94 -4.01
N LYS A 192 28.10 -3.07 -4.93
CA LYS A 192 29.54 -3.09 -4.63
C LYS A 192 30.27 -2.12 -5.54
N LEU A 193 31.46 -1.72 -5.10
CA LEU A 193 32.39 -0.99 -5.95
C LEU A 193 33.06 -1.96 -6.91
N GLU A 194 33.32 -1.47 -8.12
CA GLU A 194 34.08 -2.22 -9.11
C GLU A 194 35.58 -2.07 -8.81
N HIS A 195 36.30 -3.19 -8.71
CA HIS A 195 37.75 -3.22 -8.67
C HIS A 195 38.29 -3.74 -10.00
N GLY A 196 38.27 -2.88 -11.03
CA GLY A 196 39.01 -3.09 -12.28
C GLY A 196 38.24 -3.79 -13.41
N ASN A 197 38.49 -3.25 -14.61
CA ASN A 197 38.01 -3.64 -15.94
C ASN A 197 36.50 -3.92 -16.06
N SER A 198 35.76 -2.82 -16.24
CA SER A 198 34.49 -2.83 -16.95
C SER A 198 34.71 -3.47 -18.32
N ASP A 199 34.46 -4.77 -18.43
CA ASP A 199 34.44 -5.45 -19.72
C ASP A 199 33.55 -4.63 -20.66
N ASN A 200 34.05 -4.41 -21.89
CA ASN A 200 33.39 -3.68 -22.98
C ASN A 200 32.09 -4.38 -23.41
N ILE A 201 31.11 -4.46 -22.52
CA ILE A 201 29.76 -4.87 -22.87
C ILE A 201 29.17 -3.66 -23.57
N SER A 202 29.13 -3.70 -24.91
CA SER A 202 28.36 -2.76 -25.73
C SER A 202 26.88 -2.97 -25.45
N SER A 203 26.44 -2.48 -24.31
CA SER A 203 25.09 -2.62 -23.80
C SER A 203 24.41 -1.26 -23.95
N ASP A 204 23.26 -1.23 -24.62
CA ASP A 204 22.38 -0.04 -24.66
C ASP A 204 21.76 0.31 -23.29
N ILE A 205 22.19 -0.38 -22.22
CA ILE A 205 21.88 -0.08 -20.83
C ILE A 205 23.14 0.51 -20.19
N PRO A 206 23.09 1.75 -19.66
CA PRO A 206 24.25 2.37 -19.03
C PRO A 206 24.67 1.64 -17.76
N ILE A 207 25.94 1.78 -17.40
CA ILE A 207 26.50 1.30 -16.12
C ILE A 207 26.73 2.51 -15.22
N ILE A 208 26.12 2.51 -14.04
CA ILE A 208 26.29 3.56 -13.02
C ILE A 208 27.25 3.04 -11.94
N GLN A 209 28.19 3.91 -11.54
CA GLN A 209 29.04 3.70 -10.38
C GLN A 209 28.72 4.78 -9.33
N ASP A 210 28.17 4.37 -8.20
CA ASP A 210 27.93 5.28 -7.08
C ASP A 210 29.25 5.62 -6.36
N LYS A 211 29.68 6.87 -6.50
CA LYS A 211 30.91 7.40 -5.89
C LYS A 211 30.87 7.37 -4.37
N ASN A 212 29.69 7.36 -3.77
CA ASN A 212 29.51 7.37 -2.32
C ASN A 212 29.57 5.97 -1.70
N LEU A 213 29.62 4.89 -2.49
CA LEU A 213 29.72 3.52 -1.95
C LEU A 213 30.99 3.28 -1.13
N ASN A 214 32.10 3.96 -1.46
CA ASN A 214 33.36 3.90 -0.69
C ASN A 214 33.19 4.50 0.69
N GLN A 215 32.28 5.45 0.83
CA GLN A 215 31.98 6.04 2.12
C GLN A 215 31.09 5.01 2.86
N TRP A 216 31.58 4.52 4.01
CA TRP A 216 30.96 3.45 4.81
C TRP A 216 30.86 2.10 4.10
N SER A 217 32.02 1.54 3.72
CA SER A 217 32.12 0.21 3.12
C SER A 217 31.60 -0.93 4.00
N ASN A 218 31.43 -0.69 5.30
CA ASN A 218 30.81 -1.61 6.26
C ASN A 218 29.28 -1.67 6.14
N ILE A 219 28.65 -0.71 5.45
CA ILE A 219 27.18 -0.68 5.27
C ILE A 219 26.84 -1.26 3.90
N VAL A 220 26.25 -2.46 3.93
CA VAL A 220 25.78 -3.14 2.73
C VAL A 220 24.46 -2.51 2.29
N ARG A 221 24.50 -1.85 1.13
CA ARG A 221 23.34 -1.27 0.45
C ARG A 221 22.74 -2.32 -0.45
N CYS A 222 21.43 -2.50 -0.34
CA CYS A 222 20.70 -3.55 -1.05
C CYS A 222 19.54 -3.00 -1.87
N CYS A 223 19.10 -3.79 -2.84
CA CYS A 223 17.79 -3.68 -3.46
C CYS A 223 17.06 -5.02 -3.38
N ILE A 224 15.83 -5.00 -2.92
CA ILE A 224 14.99 -6.18 -2.75
C ILE A 224 14.29 -6.45 -4.09
N LEU A 225 14.34 -7.70 -4.55
CA LEU A 225 13.71 -8.18 -5.77
C LEU A 225 12.53 -9.09 -5.43
N MET A 226 11.35 -8.73 -5.90
CA MET A 226 10.10 -9.46 -5.67
C MET A 226 9.31 -9.57 -6.97
N GLU A 227 8.61 -10.68 -7.20
CA GLU A 227 7.50 -10.71 -8.16
C GLU A 227 6.30 -10.01 -7.50
N THR A 228 5.48 -9.29 -8.26
CA THR A 228 4.37 -8.50 -7.69
C THR A 228 3.07 -8.57 -8.48
N LEU A 229 1.94 -8.60 -7.78
CA LEU A 229 0.58 -8.69 -8.33
C LEU A 229 -0.06 -7.32 -8.58
N GLY A 230 0.49 -6.24 -8.04
CA GLY A 230 -0.09 -4.91 -8.16
C GLY A 230 0.69 -3.81 -7.45
N ASN A 231 0.31 -2.56 -7.71
CA ASN A 231 0.93 -1.38 -7.11
C ASN A 231 -0.07 -0.34 -6.60
N LYS A 232 -1.29 -0.29 -7.15
CA LYS A 232 -2.31 0.66 -6.72
C LYS A 232 -2.85 0.30 -5.34
N ARG A 233 -2.76 1.27 -4.44
CA ARG A 233 -3.06 1.20 -3.01
C ARG A 233 -4.53 1.44 -2.75
N LEU A 234 -5.05 0.84 -1.68
CA LEU A 234 -6.44 1.04 -1.29
C LEU A 234 -6.74 2.51 -0.96
N SER A 235 -5.93 3.19 -0.12
CA SER A 235 -6.25 4.57 0.27
C SER A 235 -5.98 5.57 -0.86
N ASP A 236 -4.73 5.64 -1.32
CA ASP A 236 -4.26 6.72 -2.21
C ASP A 236 -4.85 6.65 -3.62
N HIS A 237 -5.25 5.46 -4.07
CA HIS A 237 -5.73 5.28 -5.44
C HIS A 237 -7.22 4.96 -5.49
N VAL A 238 -7.67 4.01 -4.68
CA VAL A 238 -9.05 3.51 -4.81
C VAL A 238 -10.02 4.37 -4.03
N LEU A 239 -9.83 4.49 -2.71
CA LEU A 239 -10.76 5.24 -1.87
C LEU A 239 -10.74 6.72 -2.26
N TYR A 240 -9.55 7.28 -2.45
CA TYR A 240 -9.41 8.64 -2.94
C TYR A 240 -10.07 8.82 -4.32
N GLY A 241 -9.82 7.92 -5.28
CA GLY A 241 -10.43 8.00 -6.60
C GLY A 241 -11.95 7.81 -6.59
N LEU A 242 -12.49 6.90 -5.76
CA LEU A 242 -13.93 6.68 -5.60
C LEU A 242 -14.61 7.94 -5.07
N GLU A 243 -13.98 8.62 -4.12
CA GLU A 243 -14.45 9.89 -3.59
C GLU A 243 -14.41 11.00 -4.65
N GLN A 244 -13.42 11.03 -5.53
CA GLN A 244 -13.42 11.94 -6.70
C GLN A 244 -14.57 11.68 -7.69
N LEU A 245 -15.17 10.49 -7.70
CA LEU A 245 -16.29 10.18 -8.60
C LEU A 245 -17.62 10.73 -8.10
N PHE A 246 -17.72 11.18 -6.84
CA PHE A 246 -18.98 11.65 -6.26
C PHE A 246 -19.57 12.83 -7.02
N ASP A 247 -18.73 13.79 -7.42
CA ASP A 247 -19.14 14.97 -8.19
C ASP A 247 -19.67 14.63 -9.60
N LEU A 248 -19.47 13.39 -10.06
CA LEU A 248 -19.94 12.90 -11.35
C LEU A 248 -21.27 12.15 -11.24
N ILE A 249 -21.80 11.96 -10.04
CA ILE A 249 -23.10 11.33 -9.82
C ILE A 249 -24.20 12.36 -10.11
N LEU A 250 -25.06 12.03 -11.07
CA LEU A 250 -26.21 12.83 -11.48
C LEU A 250 -27.50 12.12 -11.07
N CYS A 251 -28.62 12.85 -11.04
CA CYS A 251 -29.95 12.31 -10.80
C CYS A 251 -30.92 12.79 -11.88
N ASN A 252 -31.70 11.87 -12.45
CA ASN A 252 -32.75 12.21 -13.41
C ASN A 252 -33.96 12.80 -12.67
N ASN A 253 -34.15 14.11 -12.78
CA ASN A 253 -35.37 14.77 -12.35
C ASN A 253 -36.35 14.87 -13.50
N ASN A 254 -37.47 14.16 -13.39
CA ASN A 254 -38.60 14.30 -14.32
C ASN A 254 -39.39 15.61 -14.15
N ASN A 255 -38.92 16.54 -13.31
CA ASN A 255 -39.57 17.82 -13.09
C ASN A 255 -38.93 18.88 -13.99
N ASN A 256 -39.70 19.37 -14.96
CA ASN A 256 -39.38 20.41 -15.97
C ASN A 256 -38.94 21.79 -15.42
N ASN A 257 -38.55 21.88 -14.14
CA ASN A 257 -38.03 23.11 -13.55
C ASN A 257 -36.50 23.04 -13.53
N ASN A 258 -35.83 24.06 -14.09
CA ASN A 258 -34.38 24.19 -14.29
C ASN A 258 -33.48 24.07 -13.04
N ASN A 259 -33.99 23.63 -11.89
CA ASN A 259 -33.18 23.35 -10.71
C ASN A 259 -32.76 21.87 -10.73
N LYS A 260 -31.50 21.61 -11.12
CA LYS A 260 -30.86 20.32 -10.88
C LYS A 260 -30.95 20.03 -9.38
N SER A 261 -31.72 19.03 -8.97
CA SER A 261 -31.68 18.63 -7.55
C SER A 261 -30.38 17.90 -7.29
N HIS A 262 -29.92 18.02 -6.05
CA HIS A 262 -28.81 17.21 -5.58
C HIS A 262 -29.20 15.71 -5.60
N PRO A 263 -28.30 14.79 -5.99
CA PRO A 263 -28.57 13.36 -5.99
C PRO A 263 -28.70 12.76 -4.59
N ILE A 264 -28.12 13.40 -3.57
CA ILE A 264 -28.24 12.97 -2.17
C ILE A 264 -29.60 13.37 -1.59
N ASN A 265 -30.28 12.40 -0.96
CA ASN A 265 -31.38 12.66 -0.06
C ASN A 265 -30.83 12.92 1.35
N GLN A 266 -30.58 14.20 1.65
CA GLN A 266 -29.90 14.62 2.89
C GLN A 266 -30.64 14.15 4.15
N SER A 267 -31.98 14.18 4.18
CA SER A 267 -32.73 13.74 5.36
C SER A 267 -32.57 12.24 5.61
N ASN A 268 -32.60 11.42 4.55
CA ASN A 268 -32.36 9.99 4.68
C ASN A 268 -30.92 9.72 5.10
N LEU A 269 -29.95 10.39 4.48
CA LEU A 269 -28.54 10.25 4.82
C LEU A 269 -28.28 10.57 6.30
N LEU A 270 -28.76 11.72 6.78
CA LEU A 270 -28.54 12.13 8.17
C LEU A 270 -29.24 11.22 9.18
N SER A 271 -30.38 10.61 8.81
CA SER A 271 -31.10 9.67 9.67
C SER A 271 -30.34 8.36 9.94
N LEU A 272 -29.31 8.07 9.15
CA LEU A 272 -28.44 6.89 9.35
C LEU A 272 -27.37 7.13 10.42
N PHE A 273 -27.20 8.37 10.86
CA PHE A 273 -26.24 8.72 11.91
C PHE A 273 -26.94 8.88 13.26
N PRO A 274 -26.30 8.42 14.36
CA PRO A 274 -26.78 8.74 15.69
C PRO A 274 -26.74 10.25 15.93
N LEU A 275 -27.66 10.76 16.74
CA LEU A 275 -27.82 12.20 16.96
C LEU A 275 -26.55 12.83 17.55
N GLU A 276 -25.83 12.09 18.38
CA GLU A 276 -24.54 12.48 18.98
C GLU A 276 -23.45 12.72 17.95
N ARG A 277 -23.62 12.19 16.73
CA ARG A 277 -22.68 12.37 15.63
C ARG A 277 -23.00 13.61 14.80
N LEU A 278 -24.15 14.26 14.99
CA LEU A 278 -24.56 15.40 14.18
C LEU A 278 -24.12 16.72 14.84
N THR A 279 -23.39 17.53 14.10
CA THR A 279 -23.01 18.90 14.49
C THR A 279 -23.54 19.91 13.46
N LYS A 280 -23.57 21.19 13.82
CA LYS A 280 -23.92 22.26 12.88
C LYS A 280 -22.75 22.52 11.93
N SER A 281 -23.03 22.72 10.65
CA SER A 281 -22.03 23.12 9.66
C SER A 281 -21.48 24.50 10.01
N GLU A 282 -20.15 24.65 9.92
CA GLU A 282 -19.48 25.94 10.11
C GLU A 282 -19.86 26.94 9.01
N GLN A 283 -20.17 26.43 7.81
CA GLN A 283 -20.58 27.25 6.67
C GLN A 283 -22.05 27.65 6.75
N ASN A 284 -22.88 26.80 7.35
CA ASN A 284 -24.31 27.02 7.49
C ASN A 284 -24.85 26.49 8.83
N ASN A 285 -25.05 27.40 9.79
CA ASN A 285 -25.53 27.10 11.15
C ASN A 285 -26.90 26.41 11.25
N GLU A 286 -27.66 26.33 10.15
CA GLU A 286 -28.95 25.63 10.09
C GLU A 286 -28.81 24.19 9.53
N GLN A 287 -27.69 23.85 8.91
CA GLN A 287 -27.45 22.53 8.33
C GLN A 287 -26.70 21.64 9.30
N PHE A 288 -27.20 20.43 9.52
CA PHE A 288 -26.48 19.40 10.25
C PHE A 288 -25.55 18.61 9.33
N ILE A 289 -24.35 18.33 9.82
CA ILE A 289 -23.34 17.47 9.21
C ILE A 289 -22.86 16.43 10.22
N PRO A 290 -22.53 15.21 9.79
CA PRO A 290 -21.93 14.23 10.69
C PRO A 290 -20.47 14.59 10.99
N LEU A 291 -20.04 14.37 12.23
CA LEU A 291 -18.62 14.38 12.62
C LEU A 291 -17.86 13.38 11.75
N SER A 292 -16.58 13.63 11.47
CA SER A 292 -15.78 12.70 10.66
C SER A 292 -15.74 11.29 11.27
N THR A 293 -15.61 10.25 10.44
CA THR A 293 -15.56 8.85 10.91
C THR A 293 -14.38 8.63 11.85
N TRP A 294 -13.22 9.24 11.60
CA TRP A 294 -12.06 9.09 12.46
C TRP A 294 -12.30 9.69 13.84
N PHE A 295 -12.96 10.85 13.92
CA PHE A 295 -13.30 11.45 15.20
C PHE A 295 -14.32 10.58 15.95
N ALA A 296 -15.36 10.12 15.25
CA ALA A 296 -16.35 9.21 15.82
C ALA A 296 -15.73 7.89 16.33
N SER A 297 -14.69 7.38 15.64
CA SER A 297 -13.93 6.21 16.08
C SER A 297 -13.09 6.47 17.34
N LEU A 298 -12.54 7.67 17.50
CA LEU A 298 -11.78 8.05 18.71
C LEU A 298 -12.67 8.19 19.94
N THR A 299 -13.91 8.64 19.75
CA THR A 299 -14.87 8.88 20.84
C THR A 299 -15.82 7.70 21.07
N ASP A 300 -15.63 6.59 20.36
CA ASP A 300 -16.46 5.37 20.47
C ASP A 300 -17.96 5.61 20.29
N ILE A 301 -18.32 6.52 19.38
CA ILE A 301 -19.73 6.84 19.04
C ILE A 301 -20.18 6.21 17.71
N LEU A 302 -19.34 5.37 17.10
CA LEU A 302 -19.71 4.64 15.89
C LEU A 302 -20.72 3.54 16.22
N GLN A 303 -21.79 3.48 15.43
CA GLN A 303 -22.82 2.45 15.53
C GLN A 303 -22.92 1.69 14.21
N SER A 304 -23.39 0.44 14.28
CA SER A 304 -23.71 -0.32 13.09
C SER A 304 -24.78 0.41 12.27
N ILE A 305 -24.54 0.55 10.98
CA ILE A 305 -25.45 1.21 10.04
C ILE A 305 -26.19 0.15 9.26
N ASP A 306 -27.53 0.16 9.34
CA ASP A 306 -28.36 -0.56 8.39
C ASP A 306 -28.46 0.27 7.11
N TYR A 307 -27.57 -0.02 6.16
CA TYR A 307 -27.55 0.69 4.88
C TYR A 307 -28.49 0.07 3.85
N GLN A 308 -29.08 -1.10 4.12
CA GLN A 308 -29.96 -1.77 3.17
C GLN A 308 -31.24 -0.94 3.00
N ASN A 309 -31.54 -0.53 1.76
CA ASN A 309 -32.72 0.28 1.42
C ASN A 309 -32.74 1.68 2.04
N SER A 310 -31.59 2.20 2.45
CA SER A 310 -31.44 3.52 3.06
C SER A 310 -31.78 4.69 2.12
N ASN A 311 -31.74 4.49 0.79
CA ASN A 311 -32.09 5.49 -0.22
C ASN A 311 -31.46 6.87 0.04
N TRP A 312 -30.21 6.89 0.53
CA TRP A 312 -29.46 8.13 0.78
C TRP A 312 -28.98 8.77 -0.52
N LEU A 313 -28.85 7.99 -1.60
CA LEU A 313 -28.88 8.48 -2.98
C LEU A 313 -30.27 8.29 -3.57
N HIS A 314 -30.66 9.20 -4.46
CA HIS A 314 -31.87 9.04 -5.25
C HIS A 314 -31.77 7.77 -6.12
N ILE A 315 -32.88 7.03 -6.25
CA ILE A 315 -32.90 5.74 -6.98
C ILE A 315 -32.54 5.89 -8.46
N SER A 316 -32.82 7.05 -9.07
CA SER A 316 -32.46 7.36 -10.45
C SER A 316 -31.05 7.96 -10.59
N SER A 317 -30.19 7.81 -9.58
CA SER A 317 -28.82 8.30 -9.65
C SER A 317 -27.98 7.44 -10.60
N TYR A 318 -27.14 8.09 -11.40
CA TYR A 318 -26.25 7.47 -12.39
C TYR A 318 -24.95 8.27 -12.51
N PHE A 319 -23.93 7.71 -13.14
CA PHE A 319 -22.71 8.47 -13.42
C PHE A 319 -22.81 9.22 -14.75
N SER A 320 -22.33 10.46 -14.76
CA SER A 320 -22.17 11.24 -15.99
C SER A 320 -21.33 10.50 -17.02
N GLU A 321 -21.78 10.48 -18.27
CA GLU A 321 -21.01 9.98 -19.42
C GLU A 321 -19.96 10.98 -19.90
N GLU A 322 -19.98 12.21 -19.38
CA GLU A 322 -18.95 13.20 -19.67
C GLU A 322 -17.59 12.70 -19.17
N ILE A 323 -16.57 12.88 -20.01
CA ILE A 323 -15.20 12.54 -19.64
C ILE A 323 -14.60 13.73 -18.88
N PRO A 324 -14.12 13.55 -17.64
CA PRO A 324 -13.39 14.58 -16.92
C PRO A 324 -12.20 15.14 -17.71
N SER A 325 -12.00 16.46 -17.65
CA SER A 325 -10.96 17.15 -18.42
C SER A 325 -9.54 16.75 -18.06
N ASP A 326 -9.33 16.23 -16.85
CA ASP A 326 -8.05 15.75 -16.36
C ASP A 326 -7.64 14.39 -16.96
N ILE A 327 -8.58 13.69 -17.63
CA ILE A 327 -8.32 12.48 -18.41
C ILE A 327 -8.00 12.89 -19.86
N ASP A 328 -6.72 13.03 -20.17
CA ASP A 328 -6.24 13.53 -21.46
C ASP A 328 -5.88 12.44 -22.47
N GLU A 329 -5.26 11.35 -22.02
CA GLU A 329 -4.84 10.26 -22.91
C GLU A 329 -6.03 9.46 -23.47
N ASN A 330 -6.04 9.27 -24.80
CA ASN A 330 -7.16 8.61 -25.51
C ASN A 330 -7.47 7.19 -24.99
N ARG A 331 -6.45 6.43 -24.59
CA ARG A 331 -6.65 5.10 -24.01
C ARG A 331 -7.49 5.13 -22.72
N TRP A 332 -7.24 6.10 -21.84
CA TRP A 332 -7.99 6.27 -20.60
C TRP A 332 -9.41 6.74 -20.87
N LYS A 333 -9.62 7.56 -21.90
CA LYS A 333 -10.97 7.97 -22.34
C LYS A 333 -11.81 6.80 -22.82
N ILE A 334 -11.21 5.84 -23.53
CA ILE A 334 -11.90 4.64 -24.00
C ILE A 334 -12.31 3.78 -22.80
N LEU A 335 -11.36 3.48 -21.91
CA LEU A 335 -11.65 2.70 -20.70
C LEU A 335 -12.70 3.38 -19.81
N TRP A 336 -12.63 4.70 -19.67
CA TRP A 336 -13.62 5.49 -18.93
C TRP A 336 -15.05 5.23 -19.45
N LYS A 337 -15.26 5.45 -20.75
CA LYS A 337 -16.58 5.26 -21.38
C LYS A 337 -17.11 3.84 -21.19
N THR A 338 -16.27 2.84 -21.43
CA THR A 338 -16.64 1.43 -21.28
C THR A 338 -17.10 1.13 -19.84
N ASN A 339 -16.36 1.59 -18.83
CA ASN A 339 -16.69 1.31 -17.43
C ASN A 339 -17.94 2.08 -16.97
N ILE A 340 -18.14 3.32 -17.43
CA ILE A 340 -19.37 4.08 -17.15
C ILE A 340 -20.59 3.39 -17.76
N GLU A 341 -20.50 2.93 -19.01
CA GLU A 341 -21.57 2.21 -19.70
C GLU A 341 -21.96 0.93 -18.93
N ILE A 342 -20.98 0.14 -18.48
CA ILE A 342 -21.21 -1.07 -17.68
C ILE A 342 -22.01 -0.74 -16.41
N ILE A 343 -21.58 0.29 -15.67
CA ILE A 343 -22.23 0.68 -14.41
C ILE A 343 -23.65 1.18 -14.69
N ASN A 344 -23.81 2.12 -15.62
CA ASN A 344 -25.11 2.72 -15.90
C ASN A 344 -26.12 1.70 -16.43
N ASN A 345 -25.71 0.74 -17.26
CA ASN A 345 -26.57 -0.35 -17.72
C ASN A 345 -27.03 -1.25 -16.57
N TYR A 346 -26.16 -1.54 -15.61
CA TYR A 346 -26.53 -2.31 -14.42
C TYR A 346 -27.54 -1.55 -13.55
N LEU A 347 -27.31 -0.24 -13.31
CA LEU A 347 -28.18 0.61 -12.49
C LEU A 347 -29.61 0.73 -13.04
N GLN A 348 -29.81 0.57 -14.36
CA GLN A 348 -31.16 0.61 -14.96
C GLN A 348 -32.04 -0.58 -14.60
N THR A 349 -31.45 -1.72 -14.22
CA THR A 349 -32.15 -3.01 -14.17
C THR A 349 -32.02 -3.75 -12.84
N HIS A 350 -31.10 -3.32 -11.96
CA HIS A 350 -30.75 -4.07 -10.75
C HIS A 350 -30.89 -3.23 -9.47
N GLU A 351 -29.77 -2.76 -8.92
CA GLU A 351 -29.69 -2.15 -7.59
C GLU A 351 -29.36 -0.65 -7.67
N PRO A 352 -29.83 0.16 -6.71
CA PRO A 352 -29.41 1.56 -6.61
C PRO A 352 -27.91 1.71 -6.40
N LEU A 353 -27.33 2.78 -6.94
CA LEU A 353 -25.91 3.10 -6.80
C LEU A 353 -25.44 3.18 -5.34
N SER A 354 -26.31 3.66 -4.44
CA SER A 354 -26.02 3.70 -2.99
C SER A 354 -25.66 2.31 -2.45
N ASN A 355 -26.37 1.27 -2.87
CA ASN A 355 -26.14 -0.09 -2.39
C ASN A 355 -24.79 -0.61 -2.89
N LEU A 356 -24.45 -0.37 -4.16
CA LEU A 356 -23.16 -0.78 -4.72
C LEU A 356 -21.98 -0.12 -3.98
N LEU A 357 -22.07 1.18 -3.70
CA LEU A 357 -21.03 1.89 -2.94
C LEU A 357 -20.91 1.34 -1.51
N CYS A 358 -22.04 1.13 -0.81
CA CYS A 358 -22.04 0.54 0.52
C CYS A 358 -21.45 -0.87 0.53
N LEU A 359 -21.80 -1.70 -0.47
CA LEU A 359 -21.26 -3.06 -0.62
C LEU A 359 -19.75 -3.06 -0.87
N LEU A 360 -19.25 -2.13 -1.70
CA LEU A 360 -17.82 -2.00 -1.97
C LEU A 360 -17.03 -1.63 -0.70
N TYR A 361 -17.51 -0.62 0.04
CA TYR A 361 -16.88 -0.19 1.30
C TYR A 361 -16.98 -1.25 2.39
N LYS A 362 -18.12 -1.96 2.49
CA LYS A 362 -18.25 -3.13 3.37
C LYS A 362 -17.22 -4.19 3.02
N ARG A 363 -17.04 -4.51 1.73
CA ARG A 363 -16.04 -5.49 1.28
C ARG A 363 -14.61 -5.08 1.66
N PHE A 364 -14.25 -3.81 1.46
CA PHE A 364 -12.93 -3.32 1.90
C PHE A 364 -12.75 -3.45 3.42
N GLY A 365 -13.80 -3.13 4.19
CA GLY A 365 -13.80 -3.32 5.64
C GLY A 365 -13.55 -4.78 6.02
N PHE A 366 -14.31 -5.69 5.44
CA PHE A 366 -14.16 -7.13 5.63
C PHE A 366 -12.74 -7.61 5.33
N GLU A 367 -12.21 -7.30 4.14
CA GLU A 367 -10.91 -7.81 3.70
C GLU A 367 -9.76 -7.24 4.54
N CYS A 368 -9.79 -5.94 4.85
CA CYS A 368 -8.84 -5.31 5.77
C CYS A 368 -8.87 -5.97 7.17
N GLY A 369 -10.07 -6.20 7.70
CA GLY A 369 -10.26 -6.77 9.04
C GLY A 369 -9.78 -8.22 9.11
N SER A 370 -10.03 -9.00 8.07
CA SER A 370 -9.55 -10.37 7.93
C SER A 370 -8.03 -10.45 7.89
N ILE A 371 -7.40 -9.62 7.05
CA ILE A 371 -5.94 -9.62 6.88
C ILE A 371 -5.24 -9.24 8.18
N LEU A 372 -5.58 -8.08 8.78
CA LEU A 372 -4.94 -7.62 10.01
C LEU A 372 -5.26 -8.55 11.19
N GLY A 373 -6.51 -9.03 11.27
CA GLY A 373 -6.96 -9.95 12.32
C GLY A 373 -6.18 -11.27 12.29
N LEU A 374 -5.95 -11.85 11.11
CA LEU A 374 -5.12 -13.06 10.97
C LEU A 374 -3.67 -12.82 11.38
N MET A 375 -3.07 -11.71 10.92
CA MET A 375 -1.69 -11.38 11.30
C MET A 375 -1.56 -11.27 12.82
N HIS A 376 -2.47 -10.54 13.46
CA HIS A 376 -2.46 -10.35 14.92
C HIS A 376 -2.79 -11.64 15.69
N TYR A 377 -3.66 -12.50 15.16
CA TYR A 377 -3.95 -13.83 15.73
C TYR A 377 -2.68 -14.68 15.79
N HIS A 378 -1.88 -14.63 14.74
CA HIS A 378 -0.58 -15.31 14.67
C HIS A 378 0.57 -14.52 15.33
N ARG A 379 0.26 -13.51 16.15
CA ARG A 379 1.24 -12.70 16.88
C ARG A 379 2.29 -12.06 15.95
N ILE A 380 1.83 -11.52 14.83
CA ILE A 380 2.63 -10.79 13.85
C ILE A 380 2.26 -9.31 13.91
N SER A 381 3.24 -8.46 14.16
CA SER A 381 3.14 -7.01 13.97
C SER A 381 3.46 -6.67 12.52
N TRP A 382 2.66 -5.80 11.90
CA TRP A 382 2.94 -5.30 10.54
C TRP A 382 4.16 -4.37 10.53
N GLY A 383 4.44 -3.68 11.63
CA GLY A 383 5.68 -2.95 11.84
C GLY A 383 5.44 -1.64 12.58
N THR A 384 5.11 -1.73 13.86
CA THR A 384 4.99 -0.59 14.77
C THR A 384 6.07 -0.63 15.81
N TYR A 385 6.91 0.41 15.80
CA TYR A 385 8.02 0.55 16.73
C TYR A 385 8.54 1.98 16.72
N THR A 386 9.35 2.30 17.73
CA THR A 386 10.06 3.59 17.80
C THR A 386 11.56 3.36 17.67
N ASP A 387 12.23 4.18 16.87
CA ASP A 387 13.69 4.25 16.81
C ASP A 387 14.18 5.72 16.70
N GLU A 388 15.46 5.92 16.40
CA GLU A 388 16.08 7.24 16.22
C GLU A 388 15.50 8.05 15.05
N LEU A 389 14.78 7.42 14.13
CA LEU A 389 14.08 8.06 13.01
C LEU A 389 12.64 8.47 13.37
N GLY A 390 12.14 8.05 14.53
CA GLY A 390 10.82 8.42 15.05
C GLY A 390 9.92 7.23 15.35
N VAL A 391 8.62 7.50 15.43
CA VAL A 391 7.58 6.47 15.57
C VAL A 391 7.21 5.97 14.18
N HIS A 392 7.27 4.66 14.00
CA HIS A 392 6.90 3.97 12.76
C HIS A 392 5.61 3.18 12.98
N CYS A 393 4.77 3.14 11.97
CA CYS A 393 3.59 2.27 11.94
C CYS A 393 3.29 1.91 10.48
N ASN A 394 3.51 0.64 10.12
CA ASN A 394 3.18 0.12 8.79
C ASN A 394 1.72 -0.35 8.65
N ALA A 395 0.97 -0.41 9.76
CA ALA A 395 -0.42 -0.84 9.74
C ALA A 395 -1.31 0.28 9.19
N HIS A 396 -1.39 0.38 7.87
CA HIS A 396 -2.25 1.35 7.18
C HIS A 396 -2.80 0.80 5.85
N PRO A 397 -3.97 1.29 5.38
CA PRO A 397 -4.59 0.83 4.13
C PRO A 397 -3.72 0.97 2.88
N ASN A 398 -2.72 1.86 2.87
CA ASN A 398 -1.78 1.97 1.76
C ASN A 398 -0.83 0.77 1.59
N ASN A 399 -0.79 -0.15 2.56
CA ASN A 399 -0.09 -1.42 2.43
C ASN A 399 -0.99 -2.56 1.94
N LEU A 400 -2.16 -2.22 1.40
CA LEU A 400 -3.05 -3.11 0.68
C LEU A 400 -3.13 -2.64 -0.78
N VAL A 401 -2.83 -3.53 -1.72
CA VAL A 401 -3.01 -3.24 -3.16
C VAL A 401 -4.18 -3.97 -3.74
N ILE A 402 -4.74 -3.38 -4.79
CA ILE A 402 -5.72 -4.03 -5.63
C ILE A 402 -5.03 -4.97 -6.60
N LYS A 403 -5.56 -6.18 -6.73
CA LYS A 403 -5.12 -7.17 -7.74
C LYS A 403 -5.78 -6.93 -9.09
N LEU A 404 -5.08 -7.25 -10.19
CA LEU A 404 -5.58 -7.11 -11.55
C LEU A 404 -6.70 -8.13 -11.89
N SER A 405 -6.62 -9.34 -11.34
CA SER A 405 -7.55 -10.44 -11.63
C SER A 405 -8.35 -10.78 -10.37
N PHE A 406 -9.68 -10.79 -10.51
CA PHE A 406 -10.59 -11.18 -9.44
C PHE A 406 -11.42 -12.37 -9.91
N SER A 407 -11.26 -13.52 -9.25
CA SER A 407 -12.35 -14.49 -9.23
C SER A 407 -13.39 -14.00 -8.22
N THR A 408 -14.65 -14.36 -8.43
CA THR A 408 -15.78 -13.92 -7.60
C THR A 408 -15.68 -14.36 -6.14
N SER A 409 -14.83 -15.34 -5.84
CA SER A 409 -14.55 -15.86 -4.50
C SER A 409 -13.23 -15.36 -3.89
N SER A 410 -12.46 -14.54 -4.60
CA SER A 410 -11.14 -14.08 -4.12
C SER A 410 -11.20 -12.71 -3.46
N PHE A 411 -10.29 -12.48 -2.52
CA PHE A 411 -10.02 -11.15 -1.98
C PHE A 411 -9.61 -10.20 -3.13
N LEU A 412 -10.07 -8.94 -3.10
CA LEU A 412 -9.60 -7.87 -3.99
C LEU A 412 -8.25 -7.32 -3.54
N LEU A 413 -8.02 -7.32 -2.23
CA LEU A 413 -6.88 -6.74 -1.56
C LEU A 413 -5.78 -7.79 -1.33
N ALA A 414 -4.55 -7.38 -1.60
CA ALA A 414 -3.36 -8.16 -1.31
C ALA A 414 -2.43 -7.33 -0.42
N PRO A 415 -2.07 -7.81 0.79
CA PRO A 415 -1.15 -7.09 1.66
C PRO A 415 0.28 -7.13 1.14
N LEU A 416 1.04 -6.13 1.52
CA LEU A 416 2.44 -5.98 1.14
C LEU A 416 3.20 -5.15 2.18
N ASP A 417 4.47 -4.92 1.87
CA ASP A 417 5.37 -4.06 2.64
C ASP A 417 5.55 -4.61 4.06
N PHE A 418 6.44 -5.60 4.19
CA PHE A 418 6.70 -6.31 5.44
C PHE A 418 8.15 -6.09 5.91
N ASP A 419 8.80 -5.01 5.46
CA ASP A 419 10.19 -4.71 5.80
C ASP A 419 10.35 -4.34 7.27
N MET A 420 9.27 -3.80 7.86
CA MET A 420 9.13 -3.49 9.27
C MET A 420 8.44 -4.59 10.08
N SER A 421 7.96 -5.67 9.47
CA SER A 421 7.15 -6.68 10.18
C SER A 421 7.99 -7.60 11.05
N PHE A 422 7.41 -8.07 12.14
CA PHE A 422 8.06 -9.03 13.05
C PHE A 422 7.05 -9.83 13.87
N THR A 423 7.47 -11.00 14.32
CA THR A 423 6.68 -11.85 15.21
C THR A 423 7.02 -11.53 16.66
N GLU A 424 6.10 -11.85 17.58
CA GLU A 424 6.36 -11.76 19.03
C GLU A 424 7.62 -12.53 19.44
N MET A 425 7.86 -13.71 18.85
CA MET A 425 9.06 -14.51 19.13
C MET A 425 10.37 -13.80 18.79
N SER A 426 10.35 -12.96 17.75
CA SER A 426 11.50 -12.18 17.32
C SER A 426 11.61 -10.82 18.01
N TYR A 427 10.60 -10.39 18.76
CA TYR A 427 10.55 -9.07 19.39
C TYR A 427 11.54 -8.95 20.56
N LEU A 428 12.31 -7.87 20.56
CA LEU A 428 13.32 -7.52 21.56
C LEU A 428 13.06 -6.08 22.04
N PRO A 429 12.30 -5.89 23.14
CA PRO A 429 12.07 -4.56 23.69
C PRO A 429 13.41 -3.91 24.08
N ASN A 430 13.49 -2.59 23.93
CA ASN A 430 14.70 -1.81 24.21
C ASN A 430 14.33 -0.46 24.82
N GLU A 431 15.32 0.35 25.25
CA GLU A 431 15.06 1.63 25.93
C GLU A 431 14.16 2.58 25.13
N ASN A 432 14.25 2.57 23.80
CA ASN A 432 13.41 3.38 22.90
C ASN A 432 12.04 2.75 22.64
N ASN A 433 11.89 1.44 22.85
CA ASN A 433 10.66 0.69 22.67
C ASN A 433 10.42 -0.28 23.84
N ASN A 434 9.94 0.28 24.95
CA ASN A 434 9.58 -0.47 26.17
C ASN A 434 8.15 -1.01 26.13
N GLN A 435 7.46 -0.93 24.98
CA GLN A 435 6.10 -1.41 24.83
C GLN A 435 6.08 -2.94 24.84
N SER A 436 5.10 -3.53 25.50
CA SER A 436 4.76 -4.94 25.35
C SER A 436 4.27 -5.22 23.93
N PHE A 437 4.39 -6.48 23.48
CA PHE A 437 3.89 -6.84 22.16
C PHE A 437 2.38 -6.59 22.01
N ASP A 438 1.60 -6.78 23.08
CA ASP A 438 0.16 -6.47 23.09
C ASP A 438 -0.13 -4.97 22.94
N GLU A 439 0.71 -4.10 23.48
CA GLU A 439 0.60 -2.66 23.28
C GLU A 439 0.92 -2.28 21.83
N ILE A 440 1.93 -2.90 21.22
CA ILE A 440 2.26 -2.71 19.79
C ILE A 440 1.05 -3.08 18.91
N ILE A 441 0.46 -4.26 19.14
CA ILE A 441 -0.72 -4.73 18.38
C ILE A 441 -1.92 -3.80 18.56
N LYS A 442 -2.14 -3.25 19.77
CA LYS A 442 -3.20 -2.27 20.02
C LYS A 442 -2.95 -0.93 19.31
N LEU A 443 -1.69 -0.49 19.27
CA LEU A 443 -1.30 0.72 18.54
C LEU A 443 -1.50 0.54 17.03
N GLU A 444 -1.11 -0.62 16.48
CA GLU A 444 -1.35 -0.98 15.07
C GLU A 444 -2.84 -0.97 14.73
N LEU A 445 -3.65 -1.63 15.55
CA LEU A 445 -5.10 -1.64 15.35
C LEU A 445 -5.67 -0.21 15.37
N SER A 446 -5.23 0.62 16.30
CA SER A 446 -5.70 2.00 16.43
C SER A 446 -5.29 2.85 15.23
N ALA A 447 -4.03 2.78 14.81
CA ALA A 447 -3.52 3.50 13.65
C ALA A 447 -4.21 3.06 12.34
N PHE A 448 -4.44 1.75 12.19
CA PHE A 448 -5.16 1.22 11.04
C PHE A 448 -6.62 1.72 11.02
N ARG A 449 -7.32 1.72 12.17
CA ARG A 449 -8.68 2.25 12.29
C ARG A 449 -8.75 3.73 11.92
N LEU A 450 -7.81 4.54 12.42
CA LEU A 450 -7.75 5.98 12.14
C LEU A 450 -7.50 6.28 10.66
N THR A 451 -6.50 5.63 10.06
CA THR A 451 -6.21 5.81 8.63
C THR A 451 -7.35 5.30 7.74
N LEU A 452 -7.97 4.15 8.07
CA LEU A 452 -9.13 3.61 7.35
C LEU A 452 -10.35 4.54 7.43
N SER A 453 -10.54 5.21 8.57
CA SER A 453 -11.61 6.20 8.79
C SER A 453 -11.32 7.59 8.23
N GLY A 454 -10.17 7.78 7.59
CA GLY A 454 -9.82 9.01 6.89
C GLY A 454 -9.08 10.04 7.74
N ASP A 455 -8.42 9.65 8.83
CA ASP A 455 -7.47 10.53 9.51
C ASP A 455 -6.25 10.78 8.60
N SER A 456 -6.05 12.04 8.25
CA SER A 456 -4.94 12.46 7.40
C SER A 456 -3.60 12.59 8.15
N GLN A 457 -3.62 12.65 9.47
CA GLN A 457 -2.41 12.80 10.30
C GLN A 457 -1.79 11.44 10.66
N ALA A 458 -2.60 10.38 10.67
CA ALA A 458 -2.15 9.03 11.00
C ALA A 458 -1.40 8.32 9.86
N SER A 459 -1.42 8.85 8.63
CA SER A 459 -0.66 8.30 7.49
C SER A 459 0.70 8.99 7.39
N SER A 460 1.78 8.20 7.38
CA SER A 460 3.18 8.63 7.49
C SER A 460 3.77 9.30 6.23
N GLY A 461 2.94 9.92 5.39
CA GLY A 461 3.46 10.80 4.32
C GLY A 461 2.76 10.74 2.97
N VAL A 462 1.65 10.03 2.83
CA VAL A 462 0.78 10.16 1.65
C VAL A 462 -0.67 10.15 2.12
N THR A 463 -1.32 11.30 1.99
CA THR A 463 -2.77 11.40 2.17
C THR A 463 -3.34 12.10 0.98
N ALA A 464 -3.73 11.28 0.00
CA ALA A 464 -4.66 11.76 -0.99
C ALA A 464 -6.00 11.96 -0.26
N TRP A 465 -6.29 13.21 0.07
CA TRP A 465 -7.55 13.64 0.65
C TRP A 465 -8.17 14.63 -0.32
N ILE A 466 -9.43 14.40 -0.69
CA ILE A 466 -10.13 15.30 -1.61
C ILE A 466 -10.99 16.26 -0.79
N GLU A 467 -10.81 17.55 -1.03
CA GLU A 467 -11.78 18.55 -0.61
C GLU A 467 -13.06 18.33 -1.44
N MET A 468 -14.15 18.01 -0.74
CA MET A 468 -15.44 17.77 -1.37
C MET A 468 -16.08 19.09 -1.77
N SER A 469 -16.82 19.08 -2.89
CA SER A 469 -17.49 20.29 -3.39
C SER A 469 -18.54 20.84 -2.41
N ASP A 470 -19.15 19.96 -1.60
CA ASP A 470 -20.17 20.33 -0.62
C ASP A 470 -20.25 19.38 0.60
N ASP A 471 -21.00 19.85 1.60
CA ASP A 471 -21.25 19.16 2.87
C ASP A 471 -22.07 17.87 2.73
N GLN A 472 -22.87 17.71 1.65
CA GLN A 472 -23.66 16.50 1.44
C GLN A 472 -22.76 15.35 0.99
N TRP A 473 -21.85 15.58 0.05
CA TRP A 473 -20.84 14.59 -0.34
C TRP A 473 -19.88 14.25 0.78
N THR A 474 -19.53 15.24 1.60
CA THR A 474 -18.78 15.01 2.85
C THR A 474 -19.53 14.06 3.78
N SER A 475 -20.85 14.27 3.95
CA SER A 475 -21.70 13.39 4.75
C SER A 475 -21.78 11.97 4.17
N ALA A 476 -21.86 11.83 2.85
CA ALA A 476 -21.90 10.54 2.16
C ALA A 476 -20.58 9.77 2.30
N ARG A 477 -19.44 10.45 2.16
CA ARG A 477 -18.12 9.88 2.48
C ARG A 477 -18.13 9.28 3.88
N TRP A 478 -18.61 10.03 4.86
CA TRP A 478 -18.63 9.59 6.26
C TRP A 478 -19.54 8.39 6.50
N LEU A 479 -20.68 8.30 5.80
CA LEU A 479 -21.51 7.09 5.82
C LEU A 479 -20.72 5.88 5.33
N LEU A 480 -20.08 6.00 4.16
CA LEU A 480 -19.36 4.89 3.52
C LEU A 480 -18.14 4.46 4.36
N ARG A 481 -17.42 5.41 4.94
CA ARG A 481 -16.30 5.16 5.85
C ARG A 481 -16.75 4.50 7.15
N ASP A 482 -17.90 4.86 7.72
CA ASP A 482 -18.46 4.16 8.88
C ASP A 482 -18.82 2.71 8.56
N ILE A 483 -19.45 2.45 7.41
CA ILE A 483 -19.79 1.09 6.96
C ILE A 483 -18.52 0.24 6.86
N MET A 484 -17.47 0.79 6.22
CA MET A 484 -16.17 0.12 6.10
C MET A 484 -15.52 -0.14 7.46
N LEU A 485 -15.50 0.85 8.36
CA LEU A 485 -14.85 0.70 9.67
C LEU A 485 -15.62 -0.23 10.63
N ASN A 486 -16.95 -0.20 10.59
CA ASN A 486 -17.79 -1.11 11.36
C ASN A 486 -17.54 -2.56 10.93
N GLU A 487 -17.53 -2.81 9.61
CA GLU A 487 -17.27 -4.15 9.08
C GLU A 487 -15.83 -4.61 9.37
N PHE A 488 -14.85 -3.71 9.23
CA PHE A 488 -13.47 -3.96 9.66
C PHE A 488 -13.40 -4.39 11.13
N THR A 489 -14.02 -3.63 12.02
CA THR A 489 -13.95 -3.89 13.48
C THR A 489 -14.61 -5.21 13.82
N ARG A 490 -15.79 -5.48 13.25
CA ARG A 490 -16.51 -6.74 13.42
C ARG A 490 -15.65 -7.93 12.96
N ILE A 491 -15.14 -7.89 11.73
CA ILE A 491 -14.38 -8.99 11.15
C ILE A 491 -13.02 -9.17 11.81
N TYR A 492 -12.32 -8.08 12.17
CA TYR A 492 -11.09 -8.14 12.93
C TYR A 492 -11.31 -8.87 14.26
N ASN A 493 -12.35 -8.48 15.02
CA ASN A 493 -12.67 -9.11 16.31
C ASN A 493 -13.09 -10.57 16.17
N GLU A 494 -13.82 -10.93 15.12
CA GLU A 494 -14.14 -12.33 14.84
C GLU A 494 -12.91 -13.14 14.46
N THR A 495 -12.02 -12.59 13.64
CA THR A 495 -10.82 -13.26 13.15
C THR A 495 -9.80 -13.46 14.28
N ILE A 496 -9.57 -12.44 15.11
CA ILE A 496 -8.64 -12.52 16.25
C ILE A 496 -9.13 -13.49 17.33
N GLN A 497 -10.44 -13.71 17.44
CA GLN A 497 -11.01 -14.68 18.40
C GLN A 497 -10.94 -16.11 17.87
N ASN A 498 -11.19 -16.31 16.57
CA ASN A 498 -11.41 -17.64 16.00
C ASN A 498 -10.24 -18.17 15.18
N GLY A 499 -9.24 -17.34 14.85
CA GLY A 499 -8.13 -17.72 13.96
C GLY A 499 -8.57 -18.14 12.56
N SER A 500 -9.77 -17.71 12.14
CA SER A 500 -10.38 -18.12 10.88
C SER A 500 -11.21 -16.99 10.32
N ILE A 501 -11.36 -16.99 9.00
CA ILE A 501 -12.14 -16.00 8.26
C ILE A 501 -13.49 -16.63 7.92
N LYS A 502 -14.57 -15.95 8.30
CA LYS A 502 -15.90 -16.29 7.79
C LYS A 502 -16.01 -15.88 6.33
N SER A 503 -16.74 -16.64 5.53
CA SER A 503 -17.01 -16.25 4.14
C SER A 503 -17.67 -14.87 4.08
N PHE A 504 -17.18 -14.00 3.20
CA PHE A 504 -17.91 -12.80 2.81
C PHE A 504 -19.18 -13.19 2.06
N ASP A 505 -20.23 -12.37 2.18
CA ASP A 505 -21.49 -12.56 1.44
C ASP A 505 -21.17 -12.63 -0.07
N SER A 506 -21.52 -13.74 -0.73
CA SER A 506 -21.16 -13.92 -2.14
C SER A 506 -21.86 -12.89 -3.01
N PHE A 507 -21.09 -12.11 -3.77
CA PHE A 507 -21.62 -11.25 -4.83
C PHE A 507 -22.04 -12.08 -6.04
N SER A 508 -23.07 -11.61 -6.76
CA SER A 508 -23.32 -12.12 -8.11
C SER A 508 -22.12 -11.81 -9.02
N ASN A 509 -21.98 -12.57 -10.11
CA ASN A 509 -20.93 -12.30 -11.11
C ASN A 509 -21.08 -10.90 -11.70
N GLU A 510 -22.33 -10.44 -11.88
CA GLU A 510 -22.66 -9.11 -12.41
C GLU A 510 -22.28 -8.00 -11.42
N GLN A 511 -22.63 -8.16 -10.13
CA GLN A 511 -22.20 -7.23 -9.07
C GLN A 511 -20.68 -7.11 -9.05
N ASN A 512 -19.95 -8.23 -9.06
CA ASN A 512 -18.49 -8.22 -9.10
C ASN A 512 -17.96 -7.45 -10.32
N TYR A 513 -18.53 -7.65 -11.50
CA TYR A 513 -18.10 -6.97 -12.72
C TYR A 513 -18.33 -5.44 -12.67
N VAL A 514 -19.44 -5.01 -12.07
CA VAL A 514 -19.75 -3.59 -11.89
C VAL A 514 -18.87 -2.95 -10.82
N LEU A 515 -18.63 -3.64 -9.70
CA LEU A 515 -17.71 -3.18 -8.67
C LEU A 515 -16.27 -3.04 -9.21
N GLN A 516 -15.84 -3.94 -10.09
CA GLN A 516 -14.56 -3.79 -10.79
C GLN A 516 -14.54 -2.56 -11.68
N SER A 517 -15.64 -2.25 -12.35
CA SER A 517 -15.75 -1.06 -13.20
C SER A 517 -15.64 0.23 -12.37
N LEU A 518 -16.24 0.26 -11.17
CA LEU A 518 -16.08 1.36 -10.21
C LEU A 518 -14.62 1.53 -9.77
N ILE A 519 -13.93 0.43 -9.46
CA ILE A 519 -12.51 0.46 -9.10
C ILE A 519 -11.66 0.95 -10.29
N ARG A 520 -11.93 0.51 -11.52
CA ARG A 520 -11.19 1.00 -12.70
C ARG A 520 -11.37 2.50 -12.89
N LEU A 521 -12.58 3.04 -12.71
CA LEU A 521 -12.82 4.48 -12.78
C LEU A 521 -12.06 5.24 -11.70
N SER A 522 -12.01 4.73 -10.46
CA SER A 522 -11.23 5.36 -9.39
C SER A 522 -9.73 5.32 -9.67
N LEU A 523 -9.22 4.22 -10.23
CA LEU A 523 -7.82 4.12 -10.64
C LEU A 523 -7.49 5.09 -11.79
N ILE A 524 -8.37 5.24 -12.79
CA ILE A 524 -8.20 6.21 -13.88
C ILE A 524 -8.08 7.64 -13.32
N LYS A 525 -8.96 8.02 -12.39
CA LYS A 525 -8.95 9.33 -11.72
C LYS A 525 -7.63 9.61 -10.98
N THR A 526 -7.01 8.58 -10.42
CA THR A 526 -5.78 8.71 -9.62
C THR A 526 -4.50 8.36 -10.38
N MET A 527 -4.56 8.27 -11.71
CA MET A 527 -3.40 7.89 -12.53
C MET A 527 -2.25 8.89 -12.46
N LYS A 528 -2.54 10.18 -12.32
CA LYS A 528 -1.54 11.26 -12.34
C LYS A 528 -1.01 11.65 -10.97
N GLU A 529 -1.70 11.26 -9.90
CA GLU A 529 -1.50 11.87 -8.59
C GLU A 529 -0.41 11.18 -7.74
N THR A 530 0.23 10.13 -8.24
CA THR A 530 1.12 9.28 -7.43
C THR A 530 2.35 8.83 -8.21
N GLY A 531 3.39 9.67 -8.17
CA GLY A 531 4.76 9.37 -8.60
C GLY A 531 5.75 9.61 -7.48
#